data_AF-A0A679ISQ4-F1
#
_entry.id   AF-A0A679ISQ4-F1
#
_cell.length_a   1.000
_cell.length_b   1.000
_cell.length_c   1.000
_cell.angle_alpha   90.00
_cell.angle_beta   90.00
_cell.angle_gamma   90.00
#
_symmetry.space_group_name_H-M   'P 1'
#
loop_
_entity.id
_entity.type
_entity.pdbx_description
1 polymer ?
#
loop_
_entity_poly.entity_id
_entity_poly.type
_entity_poly.pdbx_seq_one_letter_code
_entity_poly.pdbx_strand_id
1 'polypeptide(L)'
;MNKALIAIATSLTLFAAGTASAQLGKAASDATDAAEHKIDQKQAESKAKKSGPVGKAVNNVKSGYHKNRSKASADKAKKALKDAG
;
A
#
# COMPACT_ATOMS: atom_id res chain seq x y z
N MET A 1 -11.46 -43.46 -11.17
CA MET A 1 -11.89 -42.48 -10.13
C MET A 1 -10.74 -41.57 -9.68
N ASN A 2 -9.49 -42.06 -9.57
CA ASN A 2 -8.34 -41.25 -9.09
C ASN A 2 -7.98 -40.04 -9.97
N LYS A 3 -8.22 -40.08 -11.29
CA LYS A 3 -7.90 -38.96 -12.21
C LYS A 3 -8.79 -37.73 -12.00
N ALA A 4 -10.05 -37.93 -11.61
CA ALA A 4 -10.99 -36.84 -11.35
C ALA A 4 -10.68 -36.10 -10.04
N LEU A 5 -10.26 -36.84 -9.00
CA LEU A 5 -9.86 -36.24 -7.73
C LEU A 5 -8.60 -35.37 -7.85
N ILE A 6 -7.62 -35.79 -8.66
CA ILE A 6 -6.41 -34.99 -8.91
C ILE A 6 -6.76 -33.71 -9.67
N ALA A 7 -7.64 -33.78 -10.68
CA ALA A 7 -8.06 -32.62 -11.46
C ALA A 7 -8.85 -31.58 -10.61
N ILE A 8 -9.68 -32.05 -9.68
CA ILE A 8 -10.39 -31.17 -8.75
C ILE A 8 -9.40 -30.53 -7.76
N ALA A 9 -8.47 -31.32 -7.20
CA ALA A 9 -7.47 -30.82 -6.28
C ALA A 9 -6.56 -29.77 -6.92
N THR A 10 -6.11 -29.96 -8.16
CA THR A 10 -5.28 -28.99 -8.88
C THR A 10 -6.05 -27.73 -9.26
N SER A 11 -7.34 -27.84 -9.60
CA SER A 11 -8.17 -26.65 -9.86
C SER A 11 -8.41 -25.82 -8.61
N LEU A 12 -8.57 -26.46 -7.45
CA LEU A 12 -8.80 -25.79 -6.17
C LEU A 12 -7.54 -25.09 -5.65
N THR A 13 -6.36 -25.71 -5.81
CA THR A 13 -5.08 -25.08 -5.46
C THR A 13 -4.75 -23.91 -6.37
N LEU A 14 -5.07 -24.00 -7.67
CA LEU A 14 -4.87 -22.88 -8.60
C LEU A 14 -5.84 -21.72 -8.32
N PHE A 15 -7.08 -22.01 -7.94
CA PHE A 15 -8.07 -20.99 -7.58
C PHE A 15 -7.70 -20.29 -6.26
N ALA A 16 -7.25 -21.04 -5.25
CA ALA A 16 -6.75 -20.49 -3.99
C ALA A 16 -5.45 -19.68 -4.16
N ALA A 17 -4.56 -20.09 -5.06
CA ALA A 17 -3.35 -19.34 -5.41
C ALA A 17 -3.67 -18.04 -6.19
N GLY A 18 -4.74 -18.06 -7.01
CA GLY A 18 -5.22 -16.90 -7.75
C GLY A 18 -5.76 -15.79 -6.85
N THR A 19 -6.48 -16.12 -5.79
CA THR A 19 -7.01 -15.14 -4.82
C THR A 19 -5.90 -14.53 -3.96
N ALA A 20 -4.92 -15.34 -3.53
CA ALA A 20 -3.76 -14.87 -2.78
C ALA A 20 -2.88 -13.91 -3.60
N SER A 21 -2.74 -14.14 -4.91
CA SER A 21 -1.97 -13.27 -5.81
C SER A 21 -2.57 -11.87 -5.98
N ALA A 22 -3.89 -11.74 -5.96
CA ALA A 22 -4.57 -10.45 -6.04
C ALA A 22 -4.41 -9.63 -4.74
N GLN A 23 -4.47 -10.29 -3.57
CA GLN A 23 -4.24 -9.64 -2.27
C GLN A 23 -2.78 -9.22 -2.07
N LEU A 24 -1.82 -10.05 -2.49
CA LEU A 24 -0.39 -9.72 -2.52
C LEU A 24 -0.09 -8.54 -3.45
N GLY A 25 -0.65 -8.55 -4.67
CA GLY A 25 -0.52 -7.44 -5.62
C GLY A 25 -1.09 -6.14 -5.05
N LYS A 26 -2.25 -6.20 -4.39
CA LYS A 26 -2.85 -5.04 -3.72
C LYS A 26 -1.99 -4.53 -2.55
N ALA A 27 -1.45 -5.43 -1.74
CA ALA A 27 -0.56 -5.07 -0.64
C ALA A 27 0.72 -4.39 -1.15
N ALA A 28 1.30 -4.87 -2.25
CA ALA A 28 2.46 -4.26 -2.88
C ALA A 28 2.14 -2.86 -3.42
N SER A 29 1.02 -2.68 -4.11
CA SER A 29 0.58 -1.35 -4.58
C SER A 29 0.34 -0.38 -3.43
N ASP A 30 -0.39 -0.80 -2.38
CA ASP A 30 -0.65 0.05 -1.21
C ASP A 30 0.65 0.39 -0.44
N ALA A 31 1.65 -0.50 -0.43
CA ALA A 31 2.97 -0.22 0.15
C ALA A 31 3.77 0.79 -0.69
N THR A 32 3.73 0.70 -2.03
CA THR A 32 4.33 1.68 -2.94
C THR A 32 3.69 3.05 -2.75
N ASP A 33 2.36 3.14 -2.73
CA ASP A 33 1.63 4.39 -2.46
C ASP A 33 2.05 5.01 -1.11
N ALA A 34 2.25 4.17 -0.09
CA ALA A 34 2.72 4.63 1.21
C ALA A 34 4.12 5.25 1.14
N ALA A 35 5.01 4.65 0.35
CA ALA A 35 6.37 5.12 0.13
C ALA A 35 6.40 6.43 -0.68
N GLU A 36 5.62 6.54 -1.75
CA GLU A 36 5.52 7.76 -2.55
C GLU A 36 5.04 8.94 -1.71
N HIS A 37 3.95 8.75 -0.96
CA HIS A 37 3.47 9.76 -0.03
C HIS A 37 4.47 10.07 1.08
N LYS A 38 5.31 9.11 1.49
CA LYS A 38 6.38 9.39 2.45
C LYS A 38 7.45 10.31 1.85
N ILE A 39 7.82 10.10 0.59
CA ILE A 39 8.76 10.94 -0.14
C ILE A 39 8.19 12.35 -0.28
N ASP A 40 6.94 12.47 -0.71
CA ASP A 40 6.26 13.77 -0.84
C ASP A 40 6.16 14.51 0.49
N GLN A 41 5.85 13.81 1.58
CA GLN A 41 5.89 14.35 2.94
C GLN A 41 7.27 14.97 3.22
N LYS A 42 8.35 14.22 2.96
CA LYS A 42 9.72 14.68 3.21
C LYS A 42 10.13 15.85 2.32
N GLN A 43 9.71 15.86 1.06
CA GLN A 43 9.92 16.99 0.18
C GLN A 43 9.17 18.24 0.67
N ALA A 44 7.92 18.09 1.11
CA ALA A 44 7.13 19.18 1.66
C ALA A 44 7.73 19.72 2.98
N GLU A 45 8.20 18.85 3.88
CA GLU A 45 8.95 19.25 5.09
C GLU A 45 10.22 20.04 4.74
N SER A 46 10.96 19.59 3.73
CA SER A 46 12.17 20.28 3.25
C SER A 46 11.84 21.66 2.67
N LYS A 47 10.78 21.76 1.87
CA LYS A 47 10.28 23.04 1.32
C LYS A 47 9.80 23.98 2.42
N ALA A 48 9.10 23.47 3.44
CA ALA A 48 8.64 24.26 4.58
C ALA A 48 9.81 24.90 5.35
N LYS A 49 10.91 24.16 5.54
CA LYS A 49 12.13 24.68 6.19
C LYS A 49 12.80 25.80 5.41
N LYS A 50 12.73 25.75 4.07
CA LYS A 50 13.35 26.73 3.16
C LYS A 50 12.43 27.91 2.81
N SER A 51 11.19 27.91 3.29
CA SER A 51 10.18 28.90 2.92
C SER A 51 10.00 29.99 3.98
N GLY A 52 9.55 31.17 3.54
CA GLY A 52 9.00 32.22 4.41
C GLY A 52 7.71 31.78 5.13
N PRO A 53 7.15 32.61 6.03
CA PRO A 53 6.06 32.23 6.94
C PRO A 53 4.83 31.60 6.25
N VAL A 54 4.35 32.22 5.17
CA VAL A 54 3.21 31.73 4.39
C VAL A 54 3.54 30.40 3.69
N GLY A 55 4.69 30.34 3.02
CA GLY A 55 5.14 29.12 2.36
C GLY A 55 5.38 27.97 3.34
N LYS A 56 5.85 28.27 4.55
CA LYS A 56 5.99 27.28 5.63
C LYS A 56 4.64 26.70 6.04
N ALA A 57 3.63 27.54 6.23
CA ALA A 57 2.28 27.08 6.57
C ALA A 57 1.69 26.17 5.48
N VAL A 58 1.76 26.59 4.21
CA VAL A 58 1.25 25.80 3.07
C VAL A 58 1.98 24.46 2.94
N ASN A 59 3.31 24.46 3.04
CA ASN A 59 4.09 23.23 2.92
C ASN A 59 3.89 22.28 4.12
N ASN A 60 3.63 22.82 5.33
CA ASN A 60 3.28 22.00 6.49
C ASN A 60 1.93 21.31 6.32
N VAL A 61 0.92 21.98 5.75
CA VAL A 61 -0.37 21.36 5.41
C VAL A 61 -0.19 20.26 4.38
N LYS A 62 0.58 20.52 3.32
CA LYS A 62 0.92 19.51 2.30
C LYS A 62 1.64 18.29 2.93
N SER A 63 2.62 18.54 3.80
CA SER A 63 3.30 17.48 4.55
C SER A 63 2.32 16.67 5.40
N GLY A 64 1.41 17.34 6.11
CA GLY A 64 0.36 16.69 6.91
C GLY A 64 -0.54 15.77 6.08
N TYR A 65 -0.98 16.23 4.90
CA TYR A 65 -1.78 15.44 3.96
C TYR A 65 -1.04 14.14 3.56
N HIS A 66 0.18 14.28 3.06
CA HIS A 66 0.97 13.14 2.60
C HIS A 66 1.36 12.19 3.75
N LYS A 67 1.61 12.71 4.96
CA LYS A 67 1.83 11.89 6.15
C LYS A 67 0.62 11.01 6.47
N ASN A 68 -0.59 11.58 6.40
CA ASN A 68 -1.82 10.86 6.71
C ASN A 68 -2.13 9.80 5.64
N ARG A 69 -1.93 10.16 4.37
CA ARG A 69 -2.07 9.22 3.24
C ARG A 69 -1.07 8.08 3.30
N SER A 70 0.21 8.37 3.58
CA SER A 70 1.26 7.36 3.73
C SER A 70 0.89 6.32 4.81
N LYS A 71 0.41 6.78 5.97
CA LYS A 71 -0.09 5.89 7.04
C LYS A 71 -1.28 5.05 6.58
N ALA A 72 -2.29 5.67 5.99
CA ALA A 72 -3.50 4.98 5.54
C ALA A 72 -3.18 3.89 4.50
N SER A 73 -2.27 4.16 3.55
CA SER A 73 -1.84 3.17 2.57
C SER A 73 -1.02 2.04 3.22
N ALA A 74 -0.15 2.35 4.18
CA ALA A 74 0.58 1.32 4.94
C ALA A 74 -0.36 0.41 5.76
N ASP A 75 -1.41 0.98 6.38
CA ASP A 75 -2.41 0.22 7.13
C ASP A 75 -3.24 -0.69 6.21
N LYS A 76 -3.57 -0.23 4.99
CA LYS A 76 -4.22 -1.06 3.96
C LYS A 76 -3.32 -2.21 3.51
N ALA A 77 -2.05 -1.94 3.24
CA ALA A 77 -1.10 -2.98 2.86
C ALA A 77 -0.97 -4.04 3.97
N LYS A 78 -0.84 -3.60 5.23
CA LYS A 78 -0.80 -4.50 6.39
C LYS A 78 -2.07 -5.34 6.52
N LYS A 79 -3.25 -4.72 6.31
CA LYS A 79 -4.52 -5.44 6.33
C LYS A 79 -4.61 -6.47 5.21
N ALA A 80 -4.23 -6.11 3.98
CA ALA A 80 -4.24 -7.02 2.85
C ALA A 80 -3.32 -8.23 3.06
N LEU A 81 -2.16 -8.05 3.70
CA LEU A 81 -1.28 -9.15 4.08
C LEU A 81 -1.87 -10.03 5.18
N LYS A 82 -2.51 -9.44 6.20
CA LYS A 82 -3.17 -10.18 7.27
C LYS A 82 -4.36 -10.99 6.75
N ASP A 83 -5.11 -10.45 5.80
CA ASP A 83 -6.27 -11.12 5.20
C ASP A 83 -5.86 -12.19 4.17
N ALA A 84 -4.57 -12.26 3.80
CA ALA A 84 -4.02 -13.24 2.85
C ALA A 84 -3.29 -14.42 3.53
N GLY A 85 -3.01 -14.33 4.83
CA GLY A 85 -2.39 -15.38 5.65
C GLY A 85 -3.40 -16.05 6.56
#